data_AF-A0A9N9JH89-F1
#
_entry.id   AF-A0A9N9JH89-F1
#
_cell.length_a   1.000
_cell.length_b   1.000
_cell.length_c   1.000
_cell.angle_alpha   90.00
_cell.angle_beta   90.00
_cell.angle_gamma   90.00
#
_symmetry.space_group_name_H-M   'P 1'
#
loop_
_entity.id
_entity.type
_entity.pdbx_description
1 polymer ?
#
loop_
_entity_poly.entity_id
_entity_poly.type
_entity_poly.pdbx_seq_one_letter_code
_entity_poly.pdbx_strand_id
1 'polypeptide(L)'
;GAENREPESRKKEGAENREPENRKKEDAEGQGQGIATKKLTTKIYFEEAREFKAIQLSSSMTALDVLTFFRSNHAITDADAWTLFEFINDLDLERPLRDWECVSKVIGTWELGRNNSLVLKKYPYRSSLTLNGFNNATPP
;
A
#
# COMPACT_ATOMS: atom_id res chain seq x y z
N GLY A 1 -53.23 55.84 42.54
CA GLY A 1 -54.02 56.05 41.32
C GLY A 1 -53.27 56.98 40.41
N ALA A 2 -53.32 56.70 39.09
CA ALA A 2 -52.65 57.34 37.96
C ALA A 2 -51.12 57.11 37.89
N GLU A 3 -50.58 56.18 37.10
CA GLU A 3 -50.65 55.90 35.65
C GLU A 3 -49.51 56.60 34.87
N ASN A 4 -48.80 55.77 34.09
CA ASN A 4 -48.26 55.99 32.76
C ASN A 4 -46.77 56.33 32.48
N ARG A 5 -46.29 55.57 31.47
CA ARG A 5 -45.30 55.87 30.41
C ARG A 5 -43.82 55.53 30.62
N GLU A 6 -43.42 54.44 29.99
CA GLU A 6 -42.10 54.25 29.33
C GLU A 6 -41.90 55.29 28.19
N PRO A 7 -40.66 55.68 27.82
CA PRO A 7 -39.82 54.84 26.93
C PRO A 7 -38.27 54.89 27.09
N GLU A 8 -37.68 53.78 26.65
CA GLU A 8 -36.38 53.53 25.96
C GLU A 8 -35.08 54.34 26.20
N SER A 9 -34.07 53.54 26.59
CA SER A 9 -32.71 53.42 26.01
C SER A 9 -31.61 54.46 26.36
N ARG A 10 -30.50 53.98 26.98
CA ARG A 10 -29.14 53.92 26.37
C ARG A 10 -28.07 53.34 27.35
N LYS A 11 -27.43 52.27 26.86
CA LYS A 11 -26.19 51.54 27.24
C LYS A 11 -25.16 52.21 28.18
N LYS A 12 -24.61 51.40 29.12
CA LYS A 12 -23.16 51.18 29.44
C LYS A 12 -23.03 49.82 30.16
N GLU A 13 -22.42 48.80 29.55
CA GLU A 13 -21.03 48.32 29.72
C GLU A 13 -20.61 47.98 31.16
N GLY A 14 -20.19 46.72 31.35
CA GLY A 14 -19.59 46.23 32.60
C GLY A 14 -19.54 44.70 32.64
N ALA A 15 -18.49 44.13 32.05
CA ALA A 15 -18.17 42.71 32.06
C ALA A 15 -17.75 42.22 33.45
N GLU A 16 -18.04 40.96 33.77
CA GLU A 16 -17.12 39.96 34.35
C GLU A 16 -17.93 38.71 34.76
N ASN A 17 -17.87 37.65 33.95
CA ASN A 17 -18.15 36.29 34.42
C ASN A 17 -16.95 35.43 34.05
N ARG A 18 -16.25 34.96 35.09
CA ARG A 18 -15.08 34.10 35.04
C ARG A 18 -15.50 32.67 34.73
N GLU A 19 -14.77 32.02 33.82
CA GLU A 19 -14.68 30.56 33.73
C GLU A 19 -13.21 30.11 33.81
N PRO A 20 -12.93 28.92 34.36
CA PRO A 20 -11.64 28.61 34.98
C PRO A 20 -10.57 28.05 34.03
N GLU A 21 -9.31 28.33 34.37
CA GLU A 21 -8.09 27.79 33.75
C GLU A 21 -8.08 26.25 33.72
N ASN A 22 -7.96 25.69 32.53
CA ASN A 22 -7.75 24.26 32.33
C ASN A 22 -6.24 23.96 32.32
N ARG A 23 -5.65 23.66 33.48
CA ARG A 23 -4.25 23.21 33.59
C ARG A 23 -4.15 21.76 33.13
N LYS A 24 -3.63 21.54 31.92
CA LYS A 24 -3.19 20.20 31.49
C LYS A 24 -1.89 19.85 32.21
N LYS A 25 -1.92 18.75 32.97
CA LYS A 25 -0.73 18.05 33.45
C LYS A 25 -0.15 17.27 32.29
N GLU A 26 1.14 17.45 32.03
CA GLU A 26 1.93 16.65 31.11
C GLU A 26 2.44 15.41 31.85
N ASP A 27 1.86 14.25 31.56
CA ASP A 27 2.45 12.96 31.91
C ASP A 27 3.22 12.45 30.69
N ALA A 28 4.51 12.21 30.90
CA ALA A 28 5.47 11.79 29.90
C ALA A 28 5.26 10.31 29.52
N GLU A 29 4.74 10.06 28.32
CA GLU A 29 4.77 8.74 27.69
C GLU A 29 5.75 8.76 26.51
N GLY A 30 6.78 7.93 26.60
CA GLY A 30 7.72 7.69 25.50
C GLY A 30 6.99 7.07 24.31
N GLN A 31 6.75 7.87 23.28
CA GLN A 31 6.21 7.40 22.00
C GLN A 31 7.31 6.74 21.18
N GLY A 32 7.40 5.42 21.24
CA GLY A 32 7.94 4.66 20.11
C GLY A 32 7.03 4.92 18.91
N GLN A 33 7.48 5.74 17.96
CA GLN A 33 6.76 5.99 16.71
C GLN A 33 6.63 4.67 15.93
N GLY A 34 5.48 4.02 16.04
CA GLY A 34 5.09 2.95 15.12
C GLY A 34 5.05 3.54 13.72
N ILE A 35 6.03 3.20 12.88
CA ILE A 35 6.08 3.65 11.49
C ILE A 35 4.85 3.06 10.79
N ALA A 36 3.88 3.91 10.44
CA ALA A 36 2.75 3.52 9.62
C ALA A 36 3.30 2.94 8.29
N THR A 37 3.12 1.64 8.09
CA THR A 37 3.55 0.96 6.86
C THR A 37 2.69 1.46 5.71
N LYS A 38 3.26 2.34 4.87
CA LYS A 38 2.62 2.79 3.64
C LYS A 38 2.33 1.57 2.76
N LYS A 39 1.06 1.36 2.43
CA LYS A 39 0.62 0.29 1.56
C LYS A 39 0.45 0.82 0.13
N LEU A 40 0.95 0.09 -0.86
CA LEU A 40 0.88 0.45 -2.27
C LEU A 40 -0.18 -0.40 -2.97
N THR A 41 -1.23 0.22 -3.50
CA THR A 41 -2.20 -0.50 -4.33
C THR A 41 -1.68 -0.60 -5.76
N THR A 42 -1.60 -1.82 -6.32
CA THR A 42 -1.16 -2.06 -7.70
C THR A 42 -2.07 -3.05 -8.42
N LYS A 43 -2.07 -3.01 -9.75
CA LYS A 43 -2.79 -3.97 -10.61
C LYS A 43 -1.85 -5.09 -11.03
N ILE A 44 -2.31 -6.32 -10.88
CA ILE A 44 -1.65 -7.52 -11.42
C ILE A 44 -2.54 -8.05 -12.54
N TYR A 45 -2.02 -8.02 -13.76
CA TYR A 45 -2.68 -8.53 -14.95
C TYR A 45 -2.44 -10.04 -15.08
N PHE A 46 -3.33 -10.76 -15.74
CA PHE A 46 -3.14 -12.17 -16.07
C PHE A 46 -2.85 -12.27 -17.57
N GLU A 47 -1.89 -13.09 -18.00
CA GLU A 47 -1.61 -13.23 -19.45
C GLU A 47 -2.77 -13.95 -20.17
N GLU A 48 -3.33 -14.98 -19.54
CA GLU A 48 -4.38 -15.82 -20.14
C GLU A 48 -5.75 -15.12 -20.19
N ALA A 49 -5.94 -14.06 -19.41
CA ALA A 49 -7.21 -13.34 -19.30
C ALA A 49 -7.00 -11.85 -19.52
N ARG A 50 -7.92 -11.17 -20.23
CA ARG A 50 -7.91 -9.70 -20.37
C ARG A 50 -8.41 -9.01 -19.09
N GLU A 51 -7.98 -9.50 -17.95
CA GLU A 51 -8.42 -9.13 -16.62
C GLU A 51 -7.22 -8.79 -15.73
N PHE A 52 -7.49 -8.01 -14.69
CA PHE A 52 -6.50 -7.70 -13.66
C PHE A 52 -7.16 -7.77 -12.29
N LYS A 53 -6.35 -8.04 -11.26
CA LYS A 53 -6.74 -7.88 -9.87
C LYS A 53 -5.91 -6.78 -9.23
N ALA A 54 -6.58 -5.83 -8.59
CA ALA A 54 -5.91 -4.85 -7.75
C ALA A 54 -5.60 -5.47 -6.39
N ILE A 55 -4.34 -5.38 -5.94
CA ILE A 55 -3.90 -5.86 -4.64
C ILE A 55 -3.18 -4.75 -3.89
N GLN A 56 -3.20 -4.85 -2.56
CA GLN A 56 -2.51 -3.91 -1.71
C GLN A 56 -1.20 -4.54 -1.22
N LEU A 57 -0.07 -4.03 -1.72
CA LEU A 57 1.26 -4.46 -1.37
C LEU A 57 1.74 -3.80 -0.08
N SER A 58 2.35 -4.58 0.81
CA SER A 58 3.21 -4.06 1.85
C SER A 58 4.63 -3.82 1.30
N SER A 59 5.44 -3.06 2.04
CA SER A 59 6.85 -2.80 1.69
C SER A 59 7.75 -4.03 1.76
N SER A 60 7.29 -5.14 2.35
CA SER A 60 8.04 -6.39 2.48
C SER A 60 7.49 -7.52 1.61
N MET A 61 6.36 -7.32 0.92
CA MET A 61 5.73 -8.36 0.12
C MET A 61 6.62 -8.75 -1.07
N THR A 62 6.94 -10.04 -1.15
CA THR A 62 7.77 -10.63 -2.19
C THR A 62 6.94 -11.13 -3.37
N ALA A 63 7.59 -11.46 -4.48
CA ALA A 63 6.94 -12.12 -5.61
C ALA A 63 6.28 -13.44 -5.20
N LEU A 64 6.92 -14.22 -4.31
CA LEU A 64 6.34 -15.45 -3.77
C LEU A 64 5.07 -15.18 -2.93
N ASP A 65 5.06 -14.11 -2.13
CA ASP A 65 3.88 -13.73 -1.36
C ASP A 65 2.71 -13.35 -2.28
N VAL A 66 2.98 -12.64 -3.39
CA VAL A 66 1.97 -12.33 -4.40
C VAL A 66 1.43 -13.61 -5.04
N LEU A 67 2.30 -14.53 -5.46
CA LEU A 67 1.86 -15.83 -6.01
C LEU A 67 0.99 -16.59 -5.00
N THR A 68 1.43 -16.65 -3.74
CA THR A 68 0.69 -17.31 -2.66
C THR A 68 -0.67 -16.67 -2.43
N PHE A 69 -0.76 -15.34 -2.45
CA PHE A 69 -2.04 -14.62 -2.37
C PHE A 69 -3.01 -15.03 -3.49
N PHE A 70 -2.54 -15.19 -4.73
CA PHE A 70 -3.42 -15.62 -5.83
C PHE A 70 -3.80 -17.10 -5.75
N ARG A 71 -2.90 -17.96 -5.27
CA ARG A 71 -3.18 -19.39 -4.99
C ARG A 71 -4.25 -19.55 -3.92
N SER A 72 -4.11 -18.86 -2.79
CA SER A 72 -5.07 -18.90 -1.68
C SER A 72 -6.45 -18.37 -2.06
N ASN A 73 -6.53 -17.52 -3.08
CA ASN A 73 -7.79 -17.00 -3.63
C ASN A 73 -8.35 -17.85 -4.78
N HIS A 74 -7.76 -19.01 -5.07
CA HIS A 74 -8.12 -19.89 -6.20
C HIS A 74 -8.08 -19.22 -7.58
N ALA A 75 -7.30 -18.14 -7.72
CA ALA A 75 -7.14 -17.43 -8.99
C ALA A 75 -6.09 -18.09 -9.91
N ILE A 76 -5.15 -18.83 -9.32
CA ILE A 76 -4.12 -19.63 -10.02
C ILE A 76 -3.93 -20.97 -9.30
N THR A 77 -3.43 -21.98 -10.00
CA THR A 77 -3.11 -23.30 -9.42
C THR A 77 -1.61 -23.48 -9.16
N ASP A 78 -1.24 -24.44 -8.31
CA ASP A 78 0.16 -24.77 -8.04
C ASP A 78 0.85 -25.55 -9.15
N ALA A 79 0.07 -26.28 -9.97
CA ALA A 79 0.61 -27.15 -11.01
C ALA A 79 1.20 -26.37 -12.21
N ASP A 80 0.81 -25.11 -12.37
CA ASP A 80 0.90 -24.38 -13.63
C ASP A 80 2.15 -23.50 -13.82
N ALA A 81 3.17 -23.63 -12.96
CA ALA A 81 4.41 -22.84 -13.07
C ALA A 81 4.20 -21.31 -13.17
N TRP A 82 3.15 -20.80 -12.51
CA TRP A 82 2.85 -19.36 -12.48
C TRP A 82 3.99 -18.56 -11.88
N THR A 83 4.25 -17.42 -12.52
CA THR A 83 5.35 -16.51 -12.26
C THR A 83 4.87 -15.08 -12.38
N LEU A 84 5.37 -14.21 -11.51
CA LEU A 84 5.15 -12.78 -11.62
C LEU A 84 6.24 -12.17 -12.50
N PHE A 85 5.83 -11.42 -13.51
CA PHE A 85 6.70 -10.67 -14.40
C PHE A 85 6.51 -9.18 -14.16
N GLU A 86 7.58 -8.41 -14.33
CA GLU A 86 7.46 -7.01 -14.71
C GLU A 86 7.51 -6.89 -16.24
N PHE A 87 6.68 -6.00 -16.76
CA PHE A 87 6.58 -5.69 -18.17
C PHE A 87 6.86 -4.21 -18.38
N ILE A 88 7.89 -3.93 -19.16
CA ILE A 88 8.34 -2.59 -19.55
C ILE A 88 7.66 -2.26 -20.87
N ASN A 89 6.49 -1.62 -20.79
CA ASN A 89 5.53 -1.52 -21.90
C ASN A 89 6.04 -0.73 -23.11
N ASP A 90 6.95 0.21 -22.91
CA ASP A 90 7.51 1.02 -24.00
C ASP A 90 8.66 0.34 -24.75
N LEU A 91 9.23 -0.72 -24.17
CA LEU A 91 10.33 -1.47 -24.78
C LEU A 91 9.91 -2.90 -25.19
N ASP A 92 8.66 -3.29 -24.92
CA ASP A 92 8.17 -4.67 -25.07
C ASP A 92 9.09 -5.72 -24.40
N LEU A 93 9.66 -5.35 -23.25
CA LEU A 93 10.54 -6.21 -22.47
C LEU A 93 9.80 -6.76 -21.25
N GLU A 94 9.92 -8.07 -21.04
CA GLU A 94 9.44 -8.73 -19.84
C GLU A 94 10.59 -9.36 -19.06
N ARG A 95 10.48 -9.33 -17.73
CA ARG A 95 11.43 -9.99 -16.84
C ARG A 95 10.68 -10.77 -15.77
N PRO A 96 10.96 -12.08 -15.61
CA PRO A 96 10.41 -12.84 -14.50
C PRO A 96 11.06 -12.38 -13.19
N LEU A 97 10.23 -12.23 -12.15
CA LEU A 97 10.69 -11.94 -10.80
C LEU A 97 11.03 -13.24 -10.06
N ARG A 98 12.14 -13.23 -9.33
CA ARG A 98 12.52 -14.30 -8.42
C ARG A 98 11.69 -14.24 -7.16
N ASP A 99 11.53 -15.38 -6.50
CA ASP A 99 10.65 -15.53 -5.32
C ASP A 99 10.98 -14.56 -4.19
N TRP A 100 12.25 -14.20 -4.03
CA TRP A 100 12.75 -13.31 -2.98
C TRP A 100 12.73 -11.82 -3.35
N GLU A 101 12.37 -11.45 -4.58
CA GLU A 101 12.32 -10.04 -4.97
C GLU A 101 11.10 -9.35 -4.34
N CYS A 102 11.34 -8.18 -3.74
CA CYS A 102 10.26 -7.39 -3.16
C CYS A 102 9.57 -6.56 -4.25
N VAL A 103 8.27 -6.78 -4.42
CA VAL A 103 7.50 -6.20 -5.54
C VAL A 103 7.41 -4.68 -5.43
N SER A 104 7.26 -4.14 -4.22
CA SER A 104 7.25 -2.69 -4.02
C SER A 104 8.59 -2.04 -4.40
N LYS A 105 9.72 -2.73 -4.17
CA LYS A 105 11.04 -2.26 -4.59
C LYS A 105 11.18 -2.31 -6.11
N VAL A 106 10.72 -3.39 -6.76
CA VAL A 106 10.70 -3.51 -8.22
C VAL A 106 9.93 -2.35 -8.85
N ILE A 107 8.70 -2.10 -8.41
CA ILE A 107 7.90 -0.94 -8.88
C ILE A 107 8.64 0.38 -8.64
N GLY A 108 9.31 0.51 -7.49
CA GLY A 108 10.09 1.70 -7.15
C GLY A 108 11.30 1.96 -8.06
N THR A 109 11.71 0.99 -8.88
CA THR A 109 12.79 1.18 -9.89
C THR A 109 12.28 1.66 -11.24
N TRP A 110 10.96 1.64 -11.46
CA TRP A 110 10.39 2.10 -12.72
C TRP A 110 10.56 3.60 -12.91
N GLU A 111 10.84 4.01 -14.15
CA GLU A 111 10.89 5.42 -14.52
C GLU A 111 9.53 6.10 -14.29
N LEU A 112 9.55 7.30 -13.71
CA LEU A 112 8.35 8.09 -13.47
C LEU A 112 7.65 8.42 -14.80
N GLY A 113 6.32 8.29 -14.82
CA GLY A 113 5.51 8.57 -16.00
C GLY A 113 5.48 7.43 -17.03
N ARG A 114 6.25 6.35 -16.83
CA ARG A 114 6.09 5.11 -17.61
C ARG A 114 4.92 4.30 -17.09
N ASN A 115 4.26 3.62 -18.02
CA ASN A 115 3.15 2.75 -17.70
C ASN A 115 3.62 1.30 -17.65
N ASN A 116 4.60 0.97 -16.80
CA ASN A 116 5.04 -0.42 -16.61
C ASN A 116 3.96 -1.23 -15.86
N SER A 117 3.97 -2.54 -16.02
CA SER A 117 2.91 -3.42 -15.51
C SER A 117 3.47 -4.66 -14.83
N LEU A 118 2.69 -5.23 -13.92
CA LEU A 118 2.95 -6.54 -13.34
C LEU A 118 2.00 -7.56 -13.94
N VAL A 119 2.54 -8.69 -14.39
CA VAL A 119 1.78 -9.71 -15.13
C VAL A 119 2.02 -11.08 -14.51
N LEU A 120 0.96 -11.85 -14.27
CA LEU A 120 1.02 -13.27 -13.95
C LEU A 120 0.97 -14.08 -15.24
N LYS A 121 1.96 -14.96 -15.40
CA LYS A 121 2.17 -15.79 -16.59
C LYS A 121 2.75 -17.14 -16.21
N LYS A 122 2.45 -18.18 -16.99
CA LYS A 122 3.10 -19.49 -16.86
C LYS A 122 4.51 -19.42 -17.44
N TYR A 123 5.49 -19.90 -16.70
CA TYR A 123 6.90 -19.85 -17.11
C TYR A 123 7.56 -21.22 -16.97
N PRO A 124 7.99 -21.86 -18.08
CA PRO A 124 8.59 -23.20 -18.04
C PRO A 124 9.83 -23.30 -17.14
N TYR A 125 10.58 -22.21 -16.97
CA TYR A 125 11.77 -22.16 -16.13
C TYR A 125 11.52 -21.59 -14.72
N ARG A 126 10.27 -21.65 -14.22
CA ARG A 126 9.90 -21.16 -12.87
C ARG A 126 10.77 -21.75 -11.75
N SER A 127 11.28 -22.98 -11.91
CA SER A 127 12.19 -23.60 -10.96
C SER A 127 13.47 -22.77 -10.74
N SER A 128 14.00 -22.11 -11.78
CA SER A 128 15.20 -21.25 -11.69
C SER A 128 14.96 -19.93 -10.95
N LEU A 129 13.71 -19.61 -10.63
CA LEU A 129 13.30 -18.42 -9.89
C LEU A 129 13.07 -18.72 -8.40
N THR A 130 13.19 -19.99 -7.99
CA THR A 130 13.15 -20.43 -6.59
C THR A 130 14.53 -20.40 -5.96
N LEU A 131 14.59 -20.31 -4.62
CA LEU A 131 15.84 -20.43 -3.88
C LEU A 131 16.50 -21.81 -4.10
N ASN A 132 15.70 -22.86 -4.20
CA ASN A 132 16.18 -24.22 -4.48
C ASN A 132 16.85 -24.30 -5.86
N GLY A 133 16.26 -23.69 -6.88
CA GLY A 133 16.83 -23.64 -8.22
C GLY A 133 18.14 -22.83 -8.28
N PHE A 134 18.26 -21.79 -7.45
CA PHE A 134 19.51 -21.01 -7.34
C PHE A 134 20.66 -21.85 -6.78
N ASN A 135 20.43 -22.57 -5.68
CA ASN A 135 21.47 -23.38 -5.04
C ASN A 135 21.98 -24.53 -5.94
N ASN A 136 21.13 -25.03 -6.84
CA ASN A 136 21.49 -26.07 -7.81
C ASN A 136 22.24 -25.54 -9.04
N ALA A 137 22.34 -24.22 -9.22
CA ALA A 137 22.99 -23.60 -10.38
C ALA A 137 24.48 -23.27 -10.14
N THR A 138 24.98 -23.39 -8.91
CA THR A 138 26.41 -23.28 -8.59
C THR A 138 27.12 -24.59 -8.96
N PRO A 139 28.09 -24.58 -9.90
CA PRO A 139 28.96 -25.72 -10.13
C PRO A 139 29.75 -26.07 -8.86
N PRO A 140 30.04 -27.35 -8.60
CA PRO A 140 30.82 -27.79 -7.43
C PRO A 140 32.26 -27.23 -7.44
#